data_AF-A0A9P9AFZ4-F1
#
_entry.id   AF-A0A9P9AFZ4-F1
#
_cell.length_a   1.000
_cell.length_b   1.000
_cell.length_c   1.000
_cell.angle_alpha   90.00
_cell.angle_beta   90.00
_cell.angle_gamma   90.00
#
_symmetry.space_group_name_H-M   'P 1'
#
loop_
_entity.id
_entity.type
_entity.pdbx_description
1 polymer ?
#
loop_
_entity_poly.entity_id
_entity_poly.type
_entity_poly.pdbx_seq_one_letter_code
_entity_poly.pdbx_strand_id
1 'polypeptide(L)'
;MLSSLANESDFALPSGSWLQLSDAIFQLSMMFWTYQGPAGNMSSSVLIHYTAVMGISRCSLAYHPAHNSTPKLAALIWVGRRPDFCSLNLPVYTYTTLAFPWPSRTNCQTGDKLYFDTNYPSQPDCLEAIRRKYLLRGYYTPFGEIIELKTFAKSIVKREGIPGNLSWALDGRSFTIGHDKKVQLSDFCRTNHKAVTQVHDQVNEMMLGWEPNIDLATIRDDLIRRTAGWSFLHKAENNLANMWKTLLDKFQSSSFRGKPFINSGYWQTETYIAYLNAGFELNKSAFAVFHFTPLVCGRICVG
;
A
#
# COMPACT_ATOMS: atom_id res chain seq x y z
N MET A 1 -49.17 -18.06 40.96
CA MET A 1 -48.96 -17.73 39.53
C MET A 1 -49.58 -16.37 39.31
N LEU A 2 -48.89 -15.25 39.11
CA LEU A 2 -47.51 -14.97 38.73
C LEU A 2 -47.06 -13.70 39.48
N SER A 3 -45.89 -13.79 40.09
CA SER A 3 -45.07 -12.64 40.48
C SER A 3 -44.61 -11.88 39.24
N SER A 4 -44.76 -10.55 39.19
CA SER A 4 -43.86 -9.71 38.41
C SER A 4 -43.44 -8.49 39.20
N LEU A 5 -42.18 -8.54 39.63
CA LEU A 5 -41.38 -7.47 40.17
C LEU A 5 -41.46 -6.23 39.27
N ALA A 6 -42.19 -5.20 39.69
CA ALA A 6 -41.91 -3.84 39.25
C ALA A 6 -40.75 -3.32 40.13
N ASN A 7 -39.54 -3.76 39.80
CA ASN A 7 -38.32 -3.13 40.27
C ASN A 7 -38.08 -1.94 39.33
N GLU A 8 -38.79 -0.82 39.57
CA GLU A 8 -38.30 0.47 39.08
C GLU A 8 -36.96 0.68 39.79
N SER A 9 -35.89 0.45 39.02
CA SER A 9 -34.56 0.82 39.45
C SER A 9 -34.52 2.34 39.43
N ASP A 10 -34.75 2.94 40.60
CA ASP A 10 -34.40 4.34 40.85
C ASP A 10 -32.94 4.52 40.44
N PHE A 11 -32.73 5.09 39.25
CA PHE A 11 -31.42 5.43 38.75
C PHE A 11 -30.95 6.66 39.53
N ALA A 12 -30.52 6.45 40.77
CA ALA A 12 -29.89 7.49 41.55
C ALA A 12 -28.57 7.86 40.88
N LEU A 13 -28.47 9.10 40.40
CA LEU A 13 -27.19 9.66 39.94
C LEU A 13 -26.16 9.47 41.07
N PRO A 14 -24.94 8.99 40.78
CA PRO A 14 -23.91 8.81 41.81
C PRO A 14 -23.70 10.15 42.52
N SER A 15 -24.06 10.26 43.79
CA SER A 15 -23.83 11.47 44.58
C SER A 15 -22.46 11.37 45.24
N GLY A 16 -21.61 12.38 45.05
CA GLY A 16 -20.28 12.45 45.69
C GLY A 16 -19.15 12.96 44.79
N SER A 17 -17.92 12.91 45.31
CA SER A 17 -16.70 13.36 44.66
C SER A 17 -16.39 12.66 43.33
N TRP A 18 -16.82 11.41 43.17
CA TRP A 18 -16.63 10.63 41.95
C TRP A 18 -17.41 11.19 40.75
N LEU A 19 -18.64 11.68 40.95
CA LEU A 19 -19.43 12.32 39.90
C LEU A 19 -18.80 13.64 39.46
N GLN A 20 -18.33 14.44 40.43
CA GLN A 20 -17.62 15.68 40.14
C GLN A 20 -16.33 15.41 39.36
N LEU A 21 -15.60 14.35 39.69
CA LEU A 21 -14.40 13.94 38.95
C LEU A 21 -14.74 13.49 37.52
N SER A 22 -15.78 12.67 37.34
CA SER A 22 -16.19 12.23 35.99
C SER A 22 -16.65 13.40 35.13
N ASP A 23 -17.41 14.33 35.70
CA ASP A 23 -17.90 15.52 35.01
C ASP A 23 -16.74 16.46 34.66
N ALA A 24 -15.77 16.63 35.55
CA ALA A 24 -14.56 17.41 35.27
C ALA A 24 -13.71 16.78 34.15
N ILE A 25 -13.55 15.46 34.13
CA ILE A 25 -12.83 14.74 33.05
C ILE A 25 -13.58 14.87 31.73
N PHE A 26 -14.91 14.75 31.76
CA PHE A 26 -15.75 14.95 30.59
C PHE A 26 -15.61 16.38 30.06
N GLN A 27 -15.69 17.38 30.94
CA GLN A 27 -15.54 18.79 30.59
C GLN A 27 -14.19 19.07 29.94
N LEU A 28 -13.11 18.58 30.56
CA LEU A 28 -11.76 18.73 30.04
C LEU A 28 -11.64 18.08 28.65
N SER A 29 -12.18 16.88 28.48
CA SER A 29 -12.19 16.17 27.20
C SER A 29 -12.94 16.96 26.13
N MET A 30 -14.09 17.54 26.49
CA MET A 30 -14.89 18.35 25.57
C MET A 30 -14.19 19.65 25.19
N MET A 31 -13.56 20.34 26.14
CA MET A 31 -12.80 21.57 25.89
C MET A 31 -11.68 21.36 24.87
N PHE A 32 -11.04 20.19 24.87
CA PHE A 32 -10.03 19.88 23.86
C PHE A 32 -10.61 19.82 22.45
N TRP A 33 -11.78 19.22 22.26
CA TRP A 33 -12.42 19.09 20.94
C TRP A 33 -13.17 20.34 20.48
N THR A 34 -13.70 21.14 21.41
CA THR A 34 -14.43 22.38 21.11
C THR A 34 -13.56 23.63 21.09
N TYR A 35 -12.25 23.49 21.29
CA TYR A 35 -11.30 24.59 21.15
C TYR A 35 -11.45 25.24 19.77
N GLN A 36 -11.61 26.56 19.74
CA GLN A 36 -11.63 27.35 18.51
C GLN A 36 -10.47 28.34 18.55
N GLY A 37 -9.62 28.27 17.53
CA GLY A 37 -8.45 29.13 17.42
C GLY A 37 -8.85 30.53 16.94
N PRO A 38 -8.47 31.62 17.64
CA PRO A 38 -8.64 32.97 17.11
C PRO A 38 -7.78 33.12 15.85
N ALA A 39 -8.38 33.61 14.76
CA ALA A 39 -7.74 33.77 13.44
C ALA A 39 -7.29 32.48 12.74
N GLY A 40 -7.79 31.31 13.15
CA GLY A 40 -7.48 30.04 12.47
C GLY A 40 -6.10 29.45 12.75
N ASN A 41 -5.35 30.04 13.68
CA ASN A 41 -4.13 29.45 14.17
C ASN A 41 -4.45 28.30 15.15
N MET A 42 -4.10 27.07 14.75
CA MET A 42 -4.29 25.85 15.56
C MET A 42 -3.08 25.48 16.43
N SER A 43 -2.00 26.26 16.38
CA SER A 43 -0.78 26.03 17.15
C SER A 43 -0.96 26.20 18.66
N SER A 44 -2.13 26.55 19.18
CA SER A 44 -2.42 26.55 20.61
C SER A 44 -3.32 25.37 21.03
N SER A 45 -3.80 24.57 20.07
CA SER A 45 -4.62 23.40 20.34
C SER A 45 -3.76 22.23 20.84
N VAL A 46 -4.07 21.73 22.04
CA VAL A 46 -3.41 20.57 22.63
C VAL A 46 -3.56 19.32 21.75
N LEU A 47 -4.73 19.12 21.13
CA LEU A 47 -4.98 17.97 20.25
C LEU A 47 -4.14 18.01 18.98
N ILE A 48 -3.90 19.21 18.44
CA ILE A 48 -3.06 19.35 17.23
C ILE A 48 -1.59 19.11 17.56
N HIS A 49 -1.09 19.60 18.70
CA HIS A 49 0.24 19.22 19.17
C HIS A 49 0.39 17.72 19.40
N TYR A 50 -0.60 17.11 20.07
CA TYR A 50 -0.62 15.67 20.27
C TYR A 50 -0.59 14.91 18.94
N THR A 51 -1.37 15.36 17.96
CA THR A 51 -1.40 14.79 16.61
C THR A 51 -0.04 14.94 15.91
N ALA A 52 0.61 16.08 16.04
CA ALA A 52 1.95 16.32 15.49
C ALA A 52 2.99 15.38 16.11
N VAL A 53 2.98 15.22 17.44
CA VAL A 53 3.87 14.29 18.16
C VAL A 53 3.61 12.84 17.77
N MET A 54 2.34 12.43 17.62
CA MET A 54 1.99 11.08 17.11
C MET A 54 2.45 10.81 15.68
N GLY A 55 2.65 11.88 14.91
CA GLY A 55 3.22 11.87 13.58
C GLY A 55 4.73 11.61 13.56
N ILE A 56 5.43 11.63 14.69
CA ILE A 56 6.88 11.41 14.77
C ILE A 56 7.17 9.97 15.23
N SER A 57 8.06 9.30 14.52
CA SER A 57 8.57 7.97 14.90
C SER A 57 9.56 8.09 16.06
N ARG A 58 9.33 7.33 17.15
CA ARG A 58 10.20 7.37 18.33
C ARG A 58 11.62 6.89 18.06
N CYS A 59 11.79 5.91 17.18
CA CYS A 59 13.10 5.29 16.92
C CYS A 59 13.94 6.08 15.91
N SER A 60 13.30 6.65 14.89
CA SER A 60 14.02 7.36 13.81
C SER A 60 13.99 8.88 13.95
N LEU A 61 13.20 9.42 14.88
CA LEU A 61 12.93 10.87 15.04
C LEU A 61 12.45 11.55 13.75
N ALA A 62 11.99 10.76 12.77
CA ALA A 62 11.48 11.22 11.49
C ALA A 62 9.94 11.17 11.48
N TYR A 63 9.33 11.98 10.61
CA TYR A 63 7.89 11.92 10.39
C TYR A 63 7.45 10.58 9.81
N HIS A 64 6.31 10.08 10.28
CA HIS A 64 5.67 8.91 9.72
C HIS A 64 5.22 9.21 8.29
N PRO A 65 5.48 8.29 7.36
CA PRO A 65 5.01 8.42 5.99
C PRO A 65 3.48 8.40 5.94
N ALA A 66 2.91 8.99 4.88
CA ALA A 66 1.46 9.20 4.76
C ALA A 66 0.64 7.90 4.91
N HIS A 67 1.19 6.77 4.46
CA HIS A 67 0.57 5.45 4.59
C HIS A 67 0.38 5.01 6.05
N ASN A 68 1.35 5.32 6.93
CA ASN A 68 1.29 5.00 8.36
C ASN A 68 0.53 6.04 9.18
N SER A 69 0.49 7.29 8.70
CA SER A 69 -0.21 8.39 9.38
C SER A 69 -1.73 8.36 9.17
N THR A 70 -2.20 7.90 8.00
CA THR A 70 -3.63 7.81 7.67
C THR A 70 -4.47 7.01 8.68
N PRO A 71 -4.09 5.79 9.11
CA PRO A 71 -4.85 5.04 10.12
C PRO A 71 -4.83 5.72 11.49
N LYS A 72 -3.72 6.35 11.89
CA LYS A 72 -3.62 7.10 13.17
C LYS A 72 -4.57 8.29 13.19
N LEU A 73 -4.61 9.07 12.10
CA LEU A 73 -5.54 10.18 11.95
C LEU A 73 -6.99 9.69 11.89
N ALA A 74 -7.27 8.56 11.24
CA ALA A 74 -8.61 7.96 11.25
C ALA A 74 -9.05 7.54 12.65
N ALA A 75 -8.16 6.99 13.47
CA ALA A 75 -8.44 6.66 14.86
C ALA A 75 -8.74 7.93 15.69
N LEU A 76 -7.98 9.00 15.51
CA LEU A 76 -8.26 10.30 16.16
C LEU A 76 -9.63 10.86 15.77
N ILE A 77 -9.99 10.82 14.49
CA ILE A 77 -11.32 11.25 14.03
C ILE A 77 -12.42 10.39 14.66
N TRP A 78 -12.19 9.09 14.81
CA TRP A 78 -13.17 8.21 15.46
C TRP A 78 -13.33 8.53 16.95
N VAL A 79 -12.24 8.81 17.67
CA VAL A 79 -12.29 9.26 19.07
C VAL A 79 -12.96 10.64 19.18
N GLY A 80 -12.64 11.58 18.29
CA GLY A 80 -13.24 12.92 18.26
C GLY A 80 -14.70 12.95 17.84
N ARG A 81 -15.20 11.88 17.23
CA ARG A 81 -16.63 11.66 16.99
C ARG A 81 -17.38 11.14 18.22
N ARG A 82 -16.69 10.61 19.24
CA ARG A 82 -17.37 10.19 20.48
C ARG A 82 -18.07 11.32 21.24
N PRO A 83 -17.56 12.57 21.26
CA PRO A 83 -18.33 13.75 21.64
C PRO A 83 -19.75 13.83 21.05
N ASP A 84 -19.90 13.64 19.73
CA ASP A 84 -21.21 13.56 19.07
C ASP A 84 -22.04 12.39 19.60
N PHE A 85 -21.41 11.23 19.77
CA PHE A 85 -22.10 10.04 20.27
C PHE A 85 -22.55 10.22 21.73
N CYS A 86 -21.77 10.96 22.52
CA CYS A 86 -22.14 11.37 23.87
C CYS A 86 -23.31 12.36 23.84
N SER A 87 -23.44 13.20 22.80
CA SER A 87 -24.65 13.99 22.55
C SER A 87 -25.83 13.21 21.93
N LEU A 88 -25.61 12.03 21.34
CA LEU A 88 -26.67 11.04 21.09
C LEU A 88 -27.20 10.41 22.41
N ASN A 89 -26.50 10.66 23.52
CA ASN A 89 -26.98 10.53 24.88
C ASN A 89 -26.89 11.87 25.61
N LEU A 90 -27.23 12.99 24.93
CA LEU A 90 -27.44 14.29 25.58
C LEU A 90 -28.16 14.01 26.90
N PRO A 91 -27.52 14.30 28.05
CA PRO A 91 -28.09 13.86 29.30
C PRO A 91 -29.49 14.45 29.40
N VAL A 92 -30.43 13.61 29.82
CA VAL A 92 -31.84 14.00 30.01
C VAL A 92 -31.90 15.19 30.98
N TYR A 93 -30.93 15.25 31.91
CA TYR A 93 -30.75 16.31 32.88
C TYR A 93 -29.50 17.15 32.58
N THR A 94 -29.56 18.44 32.91
CA THR A 94 -28.39 19.33 32.85
C THR A 94 -27.34 18.88 33.88
N TYR A 95 -26.07 18.87 33.48
CA TYR A 95 -24.99 18.76 34.46
C TYR A 95 -24.99 20.00 35.36
N THR A 96 -25.14 19.79 36.66
CA THR A 96 -25.18 20.86 37.67
C THR A 96 -23.79 21.23 38.21
N THR A 97 -22.81 20.37 37.96
CA THR A 97 -21.43 20.38 38.48
C THR A 97 -20.40 20.94 37.48
N LEU A 98 -20.75 21.08 36.20
CA LEU A 98 -19.84 21.59 35.17
C LEU A 98 -19.59 23.09 35.33
N ALA A 99 -18.33 23.51 35.18
CA ALA A 99 -17.99 24.93 35.23
C ALA A 99 -18.44 25.70 33.96
N PHE A 100 -18.59 25.01 32.84
CA PHE A 100 -19.11 25.55 31.58
C PHE A 100 -20.39 24.79 31.20
N PRO A 101 -21.52 25.48 30.95
CA PRO A 101 -22.77 24.83 30.59
C PRO A 101 -22.59 24.02 29.30
N TRP A 102 -22.84 22.71 29.38
CA TRP A 102 -22.91 21.84 28.22
C TRP A 102 -24.36 21.72 27.74
N PRO A 103 -24.61 21.64 26.41
CA PRO A 103 -25.94 21.36 25.90
C PRO A 103 -26.52 20.07 26.51
N SER A 104 -27.79 20.09 26.88
CA SER A 104 -28.63 19.01 27.39
C SER A 104 -29.95 19.03 26.59
N ARG A 105 -30.75 17.97 26.73
CA ARG A 105 -32.06 17.91 26.06
C ARG A 105 -32.99 19.07 26.47
N THR A 106 -32.79 19.64 27.66
CA THR A 106 -33.63 20.69 28.24
C THR A 106 -33.11 22.11 28.01
N ASN A 107 -31.81 22.29 27.71
CA ASN A 107 -31.20 23.62 27.56
C ASN A 107 -30.67 23.91 26.15
N CYS A 108 -30.80 22.98 25.20
CA CYS A 108 -30.33 23.18 23.83
C CYS A 108 -31.20 24.24 23.15
N GLN A 109 -30.82 25.51 23.25
CA GLN A 109 -31.45 26.60 22.53
C GLN A 109 -30.68 26.84 21.23
N THR A 110 -31.32 26.58 20.10
CA THR A 110 -30.83 27.04 18.80
C THR A 110 -31.00 28.56 18.78
N GLY A 111 -29.89 29.30 18.73
CA GLY A 111 -29.92 30.76 18.69
C GLY A 111 -30.77 31.33 17.55
N ASP A 112 -31.40 32.48 17.85
CA ASP A 112 -32.08 33.44 16.96
C ASP A 112 -33.46 33.11 16.38
N LYS A 113 -34.37 32.50 17.15
CA LYS A 113 -35.82 32.62 16.89
C LYS A 113 -36.64 32.88 18.15
N LEU A 114 -37.03 34.14 18.34
CA LEU A 114 -38.17 34.55 19.16
C LEU A 114 -39.47 34.19 18.42
N TYR A 115 -39.87 32.92 18.48
CA TYR A 115 -41.25 32.53 18.22
C TYR A 115 -41.66 31.53 19.29
N PHE A 116 -42.75 31.86 19.98
CA PHE A 116 -43.50 30.96 20.85
C PHE A 116 -43.96 29.75 20.02
N ASP A 117 -43.14 28.71 19.95
CA ASP A 117 -43.63 27.38 19.64
C ASP A 117 -42.88 26.37 20.50
N THR A 118 -43.65 25.66 21.30
CA THR A 118 -43.26 24.66 22.30
C THR A 118 -42.78 23.36 21.64
N ASN A 119 -41.83 23.45 20.71
CA ASN A 119 -41.12 22.28 20.21
C ASN A 119 -39.73 22.26 20.83
N TYR A 120 -39.59 21.43 21.87
CA TYR A 120 -38.28 20.94 22.30
C TYR A 120 -37.47 20.58 21.04
N PRO A 121 -36.27 21.14 20.84
CA PRO A 121 -35.47 20.79 19.68
C PRO A 121 -35.28 19.28 19.69
N SER A 122 -35.59 18.65 18.55
CA SER A 122 -35.41 17.22 18.44
C SER A 122 -33.92 16.93 18.67
N GLN A 123 -33.62 15.82 19.34
CA GLN A 123 -32.22 15.40 19.57
C GLN A 123 -31.34 15.48 18.29
N PRO A 124 -31.85 15.15 17.09
CA PRO A 124 -31.15 15.39 15.82
C PRO A 124 -30.76 16.85 15.55
N ASP A 125 -31.63 17.81 15.85
CA ASP A 125 -31.37 19.24 15.58
C ASP A 125 -30.24 19.79 16.47
N CYS A 126 -30.23 19.38 17.74
CA CYS A 126 -29.17 19.75 18.68
C CYS A 126 -27.82 19.13 18.26
N LEU A 127 -27.83 17.86 17.83
CA LEU A 127 -26.66 17.19 17.29
C LEU A 127 -26.15 17.88 16.03
N GLU A 128 -27.05 18.26 15.12
CA GLU A 128 -26.70 18.95 13.88
C GLU A 128 -26.08 20.33 14.15
N ALA A 129 -26.54 21.06 15.17
CA ALA A 129 -25.93 22.32 15.59
C ALA A 129 -24.48 22.12 16.10
N ILE A 130 -24.25 21.12 16.95
CA ILE A 130 -22.91 20.78 17.46
C ILE A 130 -22.00 20.33 16.29
N ARG A 131 -22.50 19.44 15.43
CA ARG A 131 -21.79 18.93 14.26
C ARG A 131 -21.36 20.06 13.34
N ARG A 132 -22.28 20.98 13.01
CA ARG A 132 -21.99 22.14 12.16
C ARG A 132 -20.91 23.04 12.75
N LYS A 133 -20.92 23.23 14.06
CA LYS A 133 -20.01 24.15 14.75
C LYS A 133 -18.61 23.58 14.96
N TYR A 134 -18.49 22.29 15.28
CA TYR A 134 -17.22 21.74 15.75
C TYR A 134 -16.62 20.65 14.88
N LEU A 135 -17.43 19.92 14.10
CA LEU A 135 -17.01 18.67 13.45
C LEU A 135 -17.04 18.71 11.92
N LEU A 136 -17.41 19.85 11.35
CA LEU A 136 -17.29 20.08 9.93
C LEU A 136 -15.85 20.38 9.53
N ARG A 137 -15.51 19.93 8.33
CA ARG A 137 -14.27 20.28 7.64
C ARG A 137 -14.23 21.79 7.35
N GLY A 138 -13.05 22.40 7.45
CA GLY A 138 -12.82 23.81 7.11
C GLY A 138 -13.16 24.82 8.21
N TYR A 139 -13.71 24.38 9.34
CA TYR A 139 -13.82 25.22 10.54
C TYR A 139 -12.49 25.25 11.29
N TYR A 140 -12.23 26.37 11.96
CA TYR A 140 -11.09 26.50 12.88
C TYR A 140 -11.37 25.72 14.16
N THR A 141 -11.38 24.40 14.06
CA THR A 141 -11.49 23.44 15.17
C THR A 141 -10.44 22.34 15.01
N PRO A 142 -9.98 21.71 16.11
CA PRO A 142 -9.03 20.61 16.06
C PRO A 142 -9.52 19.46 15.17
N PHE A 143 -10.83 19.20 15.18
CA PHE A 143 -11.41 18.14 14.35
C PHE A 143 -11.33 18.47 12.85
N GLY A 144 -11.64 19.72 12.47
CA GLY A 144 -11.52 20.20 11.10
C GLY A 144 -10.09 20.06 10.58
N GLU A 145 -9.10 20.47 11.39
CA GLU A 145 -7.67 20.36 11.06
C GLU A 145 -7.23 18.90 10.87
N ILE A 146 -7.66 17.99 11.76
CA ILE A 146 -7.33 16.55 11.63
C ILE A 146 -7.95 15.96 10.35
N ILE A 147 -9.15 16.41 9.94
CA ILE A 147 -9.75 16.00 8.66
C ILE A 147 -8.92 16.51 7.47
N GLU A 148 -8.45 17.75 7.51
CA GLU A 148 -7.58 18.31 6.47
C GLU A 148 -6.28 17.52 6.36
N LEU A 149 -5.60 17.28 7.49
CA LEU A 149 -4.37 16.48 7.55
C LEU A 149 -4.57 15.07 6.98
N LYS A 150 -5.69 14.41 7.32
CA LYS A 150 -6.02 13.08 6.77
C LYS A 150 -6.27 13.13 5.27
N THR A 151 -6.95 14.17 4.79
CA THR A 151 -7.25 14.36 3.36
C THR A 151 -5.97 14.61 2.58
N PHE A 152 -5.07 15.43 3.13
CA PHE A 152 -3.74 15.65 2.59
C PHE A 152 -2.93 14.35 2.55
N ALA A 153 -2.84 13.60 3.66
CA ALA A 153 -2.15 12.30 3.69
C ALA A 153 -2.72 11.33 2.63
N LYS A 154 -4.06 11.29 2.47
CA LYS A 154 -4.70 10.47 1.42
C LYS A 154 -4.31 10.91 0.00
N SER A 155 -4.16 12.20 -0.27
CA SER A 155 -3.70 12.68 -1.59
C SER A 155 -2.28 12.21 -1.90
N ILE A 156 -1.40 12.19 -0.89
CA ILE A 156 -0.04 11.68 -1.02
C ILE A 156 -0.07 10.18 -1.32
N VAL A 157 -0.84 9.39 -0.55
CA VAL A 157 -0.98 7.95 -0.78
C VAL A 157 -1.53 7.65 -2.18
N LYS A 158 -2.49 8.43 -2.67
CA LYS A 158 -3.01 8.26 -4.05
C LYS A 158 -1.94 8.55 -5.11
N ARG A 159 -1.05 9.52 -4.87
CA ARG A 159 0.02 9.89 -5.79
C ARG A 159 1.18 8.88 -5.77
N GLU A 160 1.54 8.39 -4.59
CA GLU A 160 2.65 7.44 -4.40
C GLU A 160 2.25 5.99 -4.71
N GLY A 161 0.96 5.66 -4.63
CA GLY A 161 0.45 4.31 -4.82
C GLY A 161 0.64 3.42 -3.58
N ILE A 162 0.47 2.12 -3.77
CA ILE A 162 0.72 1.15 -2.70
C ILE A 162 2.23 1.12 -2.45
N PRO A 163 2.70 1.43 -1.22
CA PRO A 163 4.14 1.34 -0.93
C PRO A 163 4.59 -0.08 -1.26
N GLY A 164 5.62 -0.20 -2.10
CA GLY A 164 6.20 -1.49 -2.41
C GLY A 164 6.66 -2.17 -1.13
N ASN A 165 6.56 -3.49 -1.06
CA ASN A 165 7.10 -4.30 0.06
C ASN A 165 8.65 -4.27 0.09
N LEU A 166 9.31 -3.25 -0.45
CA LEU A 166 10.74 -3.17 -0.61
C LEU A 166 11.27 -1.95 0.13
N SER A 167 12.11 -2.19 1.13
CA SER A 167 12.80 -1.14 1.89
C SER A 167 14.30 -1.28 1.70
N TRP A 168 14.97 -0.22 1.28
CA TRP A 168 16.43 -0.21 1.19
C TRP A 168 17.04 0.01 2.57
N ALA A 169 18.12 -0.70 2.84
CA ALA A 169 18.98 -0.37 3.96
C ALA A 169 19.74 0.94 3.65
N LEU A 170 20.09 1.67 4.71
CA LEU A 170 20.80 2.96 4.62
C LEU A 170 22.15 2.86 3.91
N ASP A 171 22.76 1.67 3.91
CA ASP A 171 24.03 1.40 3.23
C ASP A 171 23.88 1.25 1.70
N GLY A 172 22.65 1.15 1.19
CA GLY A 172 22.36 0.87 -0.22
C GLY A 172 22.83 -0.51 -0.70
N ARG A 173 23.31 -1.37 0.20
CA ARG A 173 23.87 -2.68 -0.15
C ARG A 173 22.89 -3.82 0.07
N SER A 174 21.81 -3.57 0.81
CA SER A 174 20.75 -4.54 1.04
C SER A 174 19.36 -3.93 0.92
N PHE A 175 18.39 -4.76 0.60
CA PHE A 175 16.98 -4.40 0.66
C PHE A 175 16.18 -5.50 1.36
N THR A 176 15.11 -5.10 2.04
CA THR A 176 14.21 -6.00 2.76
C THR A 176 12.92 -6.12 1.96
N ILE A 177 12.54 -7.35 1.64
CA ILE A 177 11.26 -7.68 1.01
C ILE A 177 10.28 -8.11 2.11
N GLY A 178 9.14 -7.44 2.23
CA GLY A 178 8.15 -7.69 3.27
C GLY A 178 8.64 -7.23 4.65
N HIS A 179 8.49 -8.10 5.65
CA HIS A 179 8.82 -7.75 7.05
C HIS A 179 10.21 -8.21 7.49
N ASP A 180 10.83 -9.13 6.77
CA ASP A 180 11.89 -9.96 7.35
C ASP A 180 12.87 -10.58 6.33
N LYS A 181 12.57 -10.57 5.02
CA LYS A 181 13.50 -11.12 4.00
C LYS A 181 14.51 -10.08 3.55
N LYS A 182 15.65 -10.01 4.24
CA LYS A 182 16.79 -9.20 3.83
C LYS A 182 17.57 -9.89 2.70
N VAL A 183 17.72 -9.20 1.58
CA VAL A 183 18.51 -9.64 0.43
C VAL A 183 19.68 -8.69 0.24
N GLN A 184 20.90 -9.25 0.20
CA GLN A 184 22.09 -8.48 -0.15
C GLN A 184 22.16 -8.29 -1.66
N LEU A 185 22.55 -7.10 -2.10
CA LEU A 185 22.70 -6.77 -3.51
C LEU A 185 23.78 -7.63 -4.17
N SER A 186 24.86 -7.95 -3.44
CA SER A 186 25.91 -8.86 -3.93
C SER A 186 25.38 -10.26 -4.23
N ASP A 187 24.51 -10.79 -3.36
CA ASP A 187 23.90 -12.11 -3.54
C ASP A 187 22.91 -12.12 -4.70
N PHE A 188 22.15 -11.03 -4.84
CA PHE A 188 21.27 -10.82 -5.97
C PHE A 188 22.03 -10.77 -7.30
N CYS A 189 23.08 -9.95 -7.39
CA CYS A 189 23.93 -9.86 -8.59
C CYS A 189 24.61 -11.18 -8.91
N ARG A 190 25.13 -11.89 -7.89
CA ARG A 190 25.72 -13.22 -8.06
C ARG A 190 24.72 -14.23 -8.60
N THR A 191 23.48 -14.19 -8.12
CA THR A 191 22.39 -15.06 -8.59
C THR A 191 22.05 -14.76 -10.04
N ASN A 192 21.94 -13.48 -10.41
CA ASN A 192 21.69 -13.08 -11.80
C ASN A 192 22.84 -13.51 -12.72
N HIS A 193 24.09 -13.27 -12.31
CA HIS A 193 25.26 -13.71 -13.07
C HIS A 193 25.27 -15.22 -13.27
N LYS A 194 25.01 -15.99 -12.21
CA LYS A 194 24.90 -17.46 -12.31
C LYS A 194 23.79 -17.89 -13.27
N ALA A 195 22.63 -17.23 -13.25
CA ALA A 195 21.54 -17.53 -14.16
C ALA A 195 21.91 -17.23 -15.63
N VAL A 196 22.59 -16.11 -15.88
CA VAL A 196 23.13 -15.77 -17.22
C VAL A 196 24.14 -16.83 -17.68
N THR A 197 25.08 -17.23 -16.82
CA THR A 197 26.05 -18.29 -17.14
C THR A 197 25.36 -19.62 -17.45
N GLN A 198 24.33 -19.99 -16.67
CA GLN A 198 23.56 -21.22 -16.94
C GLN A 198 22.85 -21.19 -18.29
N VAL A 199 22.23 -20.06 -18.65
CA VAL A 199 21.61 -19.91 -19.98
C VAL A 199 22.67 -19.98 -21.08
N HIS A 200 23.84 -19.36 -20.87
CA HIS A 200 24.95 -19.46 -21.81
C HIS A 200 25.42 -20.91 -22.01
N ASP A 201 25.61 -21.66 -20.93
CA ASP A 201 26.00 -23.08 -20.99
C ASP A 201 24.95 -23.93 -21.70
N GLN A 202 23.66 -23.66 -21.45
CA GLN A 202 22.56 -24.33 -22.14
C GLN A 202 22.51 -23.99 -23.64
N VAL A 203 22.77 -22.73 -24.02
CA VAL A 203 22.88 -22.33 -25.43
C VAL A 203 24.04 -23.08 -26.08
N ASN A 204 25.20 -23.14 -25.43
CA ASN A 204 26.36 -23.86 -25.94
C ASN A 204 26.09 -25.37 -26.11
N GLU A 205 25.40 -25.98 -25.13
CA GLU A 205 24.94 -27.38 -25.21
C GLU A 205 24.02 -27.59 -26.43
N MET A 206 23.04 -26.70 -26.61
CA MET A 206 22.07 -26.75 -27.71
C MET A 206 22.70 -26.49 -29.08
N MET A 207 23.77 -25.70 -29.12
CA MET A 207 24.51 -25.42 -30.35
C MET A 207 25.49 -26.54 -30.72
N LEU A 208 25.66 -27.58 -29.88
CA LEU A 208 26.47 -28.78 -30.18
C LEU A 208 27.92 -28.42 -30.57
N GLY A 209 28.48 -27.39 -29.94
CA GLY A 209 29.82 -26.86 -30.23
C GLY A 209 29.93 -26.09 -31.55
N TRP A 210 28.82 -25.72 -32.17
CA TRP A 210 28.80 -24.82 -33.31
C TRP A 210 28.76 -23.36 -32.85
N GLU A 211 29.82 -22.62 -33.15
CA GLU A 211 29.89 -21.18 -32.92
C GLU A 211 29.86 -20.46 -34.27
N PRO A 212 28.68 -19.98 -34.71
CA PRO A 212 28.58 -19.25 -35.96
C PRO A 212 29.24 -17.87 -35.81
N ASN A 213 30.09 -17.52 -36.77
CA ASN A 213 30.67 -16.17 -36.86
C ASN A 213 29.63 -15.20 -37.45
N ILE A 214 28.66 -14.79 -36.63
CA ILE A 214 27.59 -13.87 -37.00
C ILE A 214 27.64 -12.69 -36.06
N ASP A 215 27.68 -11.49 -36.63
CA ASP A 215 27.45 -10.28 -35.85
C ASP A 215 25.96 -10.15 -35.52
N LEU A 216 25.60 -10.51 -34.29
CA LEU A 216 24.23 -10.42 -33.78
C LEU A 216 23.67 -8.99 -33.84
N ALA A 217 24.52 -7.95 -33.82
CA ALA A 217 24.08 -6.56 -33.90
C ALA A 217 23.52 -6.19 -35.29
N THR A 218 23.88 -6.95 -36.33
CA THR A 218 23.40 -6.73 -37.70
C THR A 218 22.09 -7.46 -38.02
N ILE A 219 21.68 -8.39 -37.15
CA ILE A 219 20.45 -9.17 -37.35
C ILE A 219 19.24 -8.27 -37.22
N ARG A 220 18.40 -8.26 -38.25
CA ARG A 220 17.12 -7.55 -38.26
C ARG A 220 15.99 -8.50 -37.93
N ASP A 221 15.45 -8.36 -36.73
CA ASP A 221 14.23 -9.05 -36.30
C ASP A 221 13.02 -8.11 -36.37
N ASP A 222 11.84 -8.67 -36.65
CA ASP A 222 10.55 -7.98 -36.65
C ASP A 222 9.64 -8.59 -35.57
N LEU A 223 9.78 -8.05 -34.36
CA LEU A 223 9.07 -8.53 -33.16
C LEU A 223 7.54 -8.29 -33.22
N ILE A 224 7.04 -7.56 -34.22
CA ILE A 224 5.60 -7.27 -34.38
C ILE A 224 4.93 -8.39 -35.20
N ARG A 225 5.70 -9.14 -35.99
CA ARG A 225 5.18 -10.13 -36.91
C ARG A 225 4.84 -11.44 -36.21
N ARG A 226 3.53 -11.70 -36.02
CA ARG A 226 3.01 -12.89 -35.34
C ARG A 226 2.52 -14.01 -36.27
N THR A 227 2.97 -14.02 -37.52
CA THR A 227 2.59 -15.08 -38.47
C THR A 227 3.22 -16.41 -38.06
N ALA A 228 2.40 -17.46 -37.95
CA ALA A 228 2.88 -18.81 -37.63
C ALA A 228 3.95 -19.26 -38.65
N GLY A 229 5.05 -19.82 -38.15
CA GLY A 229 6.18 -20.27 -38.97
C GLY A 229 7.13 -19.16 -39.43
N TRP A 230 6.92 -17.91 -39.00
CA TRP A 230 7.87 -16.85 -39.30
C TRP A 230 9.11 -16.92 -38.40
N SER A 231 10.28 -16.69 -38.99
CA SER A 231 11.58 -16.64 -38.32
C SER A 231 12.46 -15.61 -39.02
N PHE A 232 13.29 -14.88 -38.26
CA PHE A 232 14.26 -13.94 -38.80
C PHE A 232 15.28 -14.60 -39.75
N LEU A 233 15.44 -15.92 -39.69
CA LEU A 233 16.28 -16.69 -40.61
C LEU A 233 15.82 -16.57 -42.08
N HIS A 234 14.53 -16.31 -42.30
CA HIS A 234 13.95 -16.19 -43.65
C HIS A 234 14.07 -14.78 -44.26
N LYS A 235 14.56 -13.80 -43.50
CA LYS A 235 14.83 -12.46 -44.07
C LYS A 235 16.09 -12.50 -44.91
N ALA A 236 15.96 -12.09 -46.19
CA ALA A 236 17.08 -11.99 -47.11
C ALA A 236 18.20 -11.07 -46.57
N GLU A 237 17.83 -10.01 -45.87
CA GLU A 237 18.74 -9.04 -45.24
C GLU A 237 19.70 -9.67 -44.21
N ASN A 238 19.30 -10.77 -43.56
CA ASN A 238 20.11 -11.42 -42.54
C ASN A 238 21.11 -12.42 -43.15
N ASN A 239 20.99 -12.78 -44.43
CA ASN A 239 21.84 -13.76 -45.11
C ASN A 239 21.94 -15.14 -44.41
N LEU A 240 20.94 -15.53 -43.62
CA LEU A 240 20.97 -16.77 -42.82
C LEU A 240 20.22 -17.95 -43.45
N ALA A 241 19.69 -17.80 -44.67
CA ALA A 241 18.77 -18.77 -45.28
C ALA A 241 19.35 -20.19 -45.45
N ASN A 242 20.68 -20.34 -45.54
CA ASN A 242 21.34 -21.65 -45.68
C ASN A 242 21.85 -22.23 -44.37
N MET A 243 21.81 -21.48 -43.26
CA MET A 243 22.36 -21.92 -41.97
C MET A 243 21.67 -23.16 -41.41
N TRP A 244 20.40 -23.36 -41.73
CA TRP A 244 19.67 -24.56 -41.29
C TRP A 244 20.29 -25.84 -41.86
N LYS A 245 20.91 -25.81 -43.06
CA LYS A 245 21.60 -26.97 -43.63
C LYS A 245 22.85 -27.31 -42.83
N THR A 246 23.64 -26.30 -42.47
CA THR A 246 24.82 -26.46 -41.61
C THR A 246 24.45 -27.01 -40.24
N LEU A 247 23.34 -26.53 -39.66
CA LEU A 247 22.78 -27.10 -38.44
C LEU A 247 22.39 -28.55 -38.62
N LEU A 248 21.68 -28.89 -39.72
CA LEU A 248 21.28 -30.26 -40.00
C LEU A 248 22.49 -31.20 -40.13
N ASP A 249 23.52 -30.81 -40.89
CA ASP A 249 24.75 -31.57 -41.04
C ASP A 249 25.47 -31.76 -39.69
N LYS A 250 25.42 -30.74 -38.83
CA LYS A 250 25.91 -30.83 -37.45
C LYS A 250 25.10 -31.82 -36.62
N PHE A 251 23.76 -31.81 -36.69
CA PHE A 251 22.94 -32.82 -36.01
C PHE A 251 23.30 -34.23 -36.45
N GLN A 252 23.51 -34.45 -37.75
CA GLN A 252 23.85 -35.77 -38.28
C GLN A 252 25.21 -36.29 -37.80
N SER A 253 26.18 -35.39 -37.56
CA SER A 253 27.55 -35.73 -37.18
C SER A 253 27.85 -35.64 -35.68
N SER A 254 26.88 -35.21 -34.87
CA SER A 254 27.08 -34.94 -33.43
C SER A 254 26.29 -35.89 -32.52
N SER A 255 26.55 -35.75 -31.22
CA SER A 255 25.80 -36.41 -30.16
C SER A 255 25.30 -35.39 -29.15
N PHE A 256 24.16 -35.69 -28.53
CA PHE A 256 23.60 -34.91 -27.44
C PHE A 256 23.65 -35.72 -26.16
N ARG A 257 24.33 -35.21 -25.13
CA ARG A 257 24.54 -35.90 -23.84
C ARG A 257 25.08 -37.33 -23.99
N GLY A 258 26.02 -37.51 -24.93
CA GLY A 258 26.66 -38.80 -25.22
C GLY A 258 25.84 -39.77 -26.07
N LYS A 259 24.61 -39.41 -26.51
CA LYS A 259 23.80 -40.21 -27.42
C LYS A 259 23.82 -39.60 -28.83
N PRO A 260 24.14 -40.35 -29.90
CA PRO A 260 24.11 -39.82 -31.27
C PRO A 260 22.67 -39.56 -31.73
N PHE A 261 22.50 -38.59 -32.64
CA PHE A 261 21.21 -38.32 -33.26
C PHE A 261 20.85 -39.37 -34.33
N ILE A 262 21.84 -39.89 -35.04
CA ILE A 262 21.68 -40.94 -36.05
C ILE A 262 22.45 -42.18 -35.61
N ASN A 263 21.79 -43.33 -35.67
CA ASN A 263 22.44 -44.63 -35.51
C ASN A 263 22.05 -45.51 -36.70
N SER A 264 23.03 -46.06 -37.41
CA SER A 264 22.82 -46.93 -38.58
C SER A 264 21.88 -46.34 -39.65
N GLY A 265 21.93 -45.02 -39.86
CA GLY A 265 21.09 -44.32 -40.85
C GLY A 265 19.67 -43.97 -40.38
N TYR A 266 19.29 -44.33 -39.15
CA TYR A 266 17.99 -44.00 -38.57
C TYR A 266 18.12 -42.96 -37.45
N TRP A 267 17.21 -41.98 -37.46
CA TRP A 267 17.08 -41.00 -36.39
C TRP A 267 16.67 -41.66 -35.07
N GLN A 268 17.40 -41.35 -34.01
CA GLN A 268 17.12 -41.83 -32.67
C GLN A 268 16.08 -40.94 -32.00
N THR A 269 14.85 -41.46 -31.88
CA THR A 269 13.70 -40.74 -31.33
C THR A 269 13.95 -40.22 -29.90
N GLU A 270 14.63 -40.99 -29.05
CA GLU A 270 14.95 -40.58 -27.68
C GLU A 270 15.86 -39.36 -27.64
N THR A 271 16.95 -39.37 -28.42
CA THR A 271 17.92 -38.26 -28.48
C THR A 271 17.26 -37.00 -29.02
N TYR A 272 16.44 -37.15 -30.07
CA TYR A 272 15.69 -36.05 -30.67
C TYR A 272 14.68 -35.42 -29.68
N ILE A 273 13.89 -36.23 -28.98
CA ILE A 273 12.94 -35.73 -27.97
C ILE A 273 13.68 -35.07 -26.81
N ALA A 274 14.79 -35.65 -26.34
CA ALA A 274 15.60 -35.07 -25.27
C ALA A 274 16.16 -33.69 -25.65
N TYR A 275 16.61 -33.54 -26.90
CA TYR A 275 17.07 -32.25 -27.44
C TYR A 275 15.94 -31.21 -27.51
N LEU A 276 14.76 -31.58 -28.02
CA LEU A 276 13.61 -30.69 -28.06
C LEU A 276 13.17 -30.23 -26.66
N ASN A 277 13.13 -31.15 -25.70
CA ASN A 277 12.80 -30.83 -24.31
C ASN A 277 13.84 -29.88 -23.70
N ALA A 278 15.12 -30.07 -23.96
CA ALA A 278 16.17 -29.14 -23.52
C ALA A 278 15.99 -27.74 -24.13
N GLY A 279 15.58 -27.64 -25.40
CA GLY A 279 15.24 -26.36 -26.03
C GLY A 279 14.05 -25.65 -25.38
N PHE A 280 13.05 -26.41 -24.92
CA PHE A 280 11.93 -25.83 -24.16
C PHE A 280 12.37 -25.29 -22.79
N GLU A 281 13.23 -26.01 -22.08
CA GLU A 281 13.79 -25.55 -20.80
C GLU A 281 14.74 -24.36 -20.97
N LEU A 282 15.51 -24.31 -22.06
CA LEU A 282 16.31 -23.14 -22.42
C LEU A 282 15.41 -21.91 -22.63
N ASN A 283 14.31 -22.04 -23.37
CA ASN A 283 13.38 -20.93 -23.59
C ASN A 283 12.82 -20.37 -22.26
N LYS A 284 12.44 -21.24 -21.32
CA LYS A 284 12.00 -20.82 -19.98
C LYS A 284 13.11 -20.08 -19.22
N SER A 285 14.32 -20.63 -19.25
CA SER A 285 15.48 -20.09 -18.52
C SER A 285 15.90 -18.73 -19.11
N ALA A 286 15.97 -18.63 -20.43
CA ALA A 286 16.25 -17.38 -21.14
C ALA A 286 15.19 -16.32 -20.84
N PHE A 287 13.90 -16.68 -20.90
CA PHE A 287 12.80 -15.78 -20.53
C PHE A 287 12.97 -15.23 -19.10
N ALA A 288 13.28 -16.10 -18.13
CA ALA A 288 13.51 -15.65 -16.76
C ALA A 288 14.65 -14.63 -16.68
N VAL A 289 15.82 -14.90 -17.27
CA VAL A 289 16.98 -14.01 -17.27
C VAL A 289 16.69 -12.67 -17.95
N PHE A 290 16.01 -12.68 -19.10
CA PHE A 290 15.61 -11.47 -19.82
C PHE A 290 14.54 -10.65 -19.10
N HIS A 291 13.81 -11.20 -18.14
CA HIS A 291 12.90 -10.42 -17.30
C HIS A 291 13.57 -9.90 -16.02
N PHE A 292 14.67 -10.51 -15.58
CA PHE A 292 15.46 -9.99 -14.46
C PHE A 292 16.35 -8.80 -14.82
N THR A 293 16.80 -8.70 -16.07
CA THR A 293 17.71 -7.64 -16.55
C THR A 293 17.08 -6.27 -16.86
N PRO A 294 15.83 -6.12 -17.38
CA PRO A 294 15.31 -4.82 -17.83
C PRO A 294 14.72 -3.96 -16.71
N LEU A 295 14.46 -4.52 -15.53
CA LEU A 295 13.89 -3.75 -14.41
C LEU A 295 14.94 -3.02 -13.56
N VAL A 296 16.24 -3.31 -13.76
CA VAL A 296 17.32 -2.76 -12.93
C VAL A 296 17.98 -1.51 -13.55
N CYS A 297 17.85 -1.28 -14.87
CA CYS A 297 18.59 -0.21 -15.54
C CYS A 297 17.77 1.05 -15.91
N GLY A 298 16.46 1.08 -15.60
CA GLY A 298 15.56 2.13 -16.13
C GLY A 298 15.20 3.29 -15.19
N ARG A 299 15.62 3.30 -13.91
CA ARG A 299 15.17 4.33 -12.94
C ARG A 299 16.23 4.88 -11.97
N ILE A 300 17.51 4.72 -12.28
CA ILE A 300 18.57 5.49 -11.61
C ILE A 300 19.12 6.47 -12.62
N CYS A 301 18.42 7.59 -12.78
CA CYS A 301 18.87 8.89 -13.31
C CYS A 301 17.63 9.68 -13.71
N VAL A 302 17.04 10.46 -12.79
CA VAL A 302 16.69 11.88 -12.96
C VAL A 302 16.40 12.46 -11.57
N GLY A 303 17.18 13.47 -11.17
CA GLY A 303 16.79 14.57 -10.28
C GLY A 303 16.39 14.26 -8.85
#